data_AF-A0A8T0B2W0-F1
#
_entry.id   AF-A0A8T0B2W0-F1
#
_cell.length_a   1.000
_cell.length_b   1.000
_cell.length_c   1.000
_cell.angle_alpha   90.00
_cell.angle_beta   90.00
_cell.angle_gamma   90.00
#
_symmetry.space_group_name_H-M   'P 1'
#
loop_
_entity.id
_entity.type
_entity.pdbx_description
1 polymer ?
#
loop_
_entity_poly.entity_id
_entity_poly.type
_entity_poly.pdbx_seq_one_letter_code
_entity_poly.pdbx_strand_id
1 'polypeptide(L)'
;MAVNLSKHGSELSDVYNEVVRGNTGTDWALYTYEGNSYDIQVAAKGDGGLDEMVQKLCTDKVMYAFCRVTDPNYRVPKFILINW
;
A
#
# COMPACT_ATOMS: atom_id res chain seq x y z
N MET A 1 6.92 11.44 -18.81
CA MET A 1 5.61 10.80 -18.53
C MET A 1 5.51 10.63 -17.02
N ALA A 2 4.33 10.89 -16.45
CA ALA A 2 4.10 10.87 -15.01
C ALA A 2 3.07 9.79 -14.67
N VAL A 3 3.08 9.35 -13.41
CA VAL A 3 2.10 8.40 -12.88
C VAL A 3 0.68 8.95 -12.99
N ASN A 4 -0.28 8.10 -13.38
CA ASN A 4 -1.69 8.42 -13.39
C ASN A 4 -2.38 7.81 -12.16
N LEU A 5 -2.96 8.68 -11.33
CA LEU A 5 -3.71 8.33 -10.13
C LEU A 5 -5.21 8.56 -10.30
N SER A 6 -5.65 9.10 -11.43
CA SER A 6 -7.04 9.52 -11.64
C SER A 6 -7.96 8.36 -11.98
N LYS A 7 -7.47 7.35 -12.72
CA LYS A 7 -8.30 6.20 -13.17
C LYS A 7 -8.88 5.40 -11.99
N HIS A 8 -8.04 5.09 -11.01
CA HIS A 8 -8.42 4.33 -9.80
C HIS A 8 -8.44 5.21 -8.54
N GLY A 9 -8.52 6.54 -8.69
CA GLY A 9 -8.24 7.48 -7.59
C GLY A 9 -9.11 7.31 -6.35
N SER A 10 -10.39 6.95 -6.52
CA SER A 10 -11.28 6.64 -5.39
C SER A 10 -10.79 5.42 -4.62
N GLU A 11 -10.53 4.32 -5.31
CA GLU A 11 -10.07 3.06 -4.71
C GLU A 11 -8.70 3.22 -4.02
N LEU A 12 -7.77 3.93 -4.67
CA LEU A 12 -6.45 4.23 -4.10
C LEU A 12 -6.58 5.03 -2.79
N SER A 13 -7.45 6.05 -2.79
CA SER A 13 -7.70 6.90 -1.63
C SER A 13 -8.40 6.14 -0.52
N ASP A 14 -9.37 5.29 -0.85
CA ASP A 14 -10.12 4.49 0.11
C ASP A 14 -9.19 3.51 0.83
N VAL A 15 -8.35 2.78 0.10
CA VAL A 15 -7.38 1.85 0.68
C VAL A 15 -6.31 2.58 1.49
N TYR A 16 -5.83 3.73 1.02
CA TYR A 16 -4.92 4.57 1.81
C TYR A 16 -5.56 5.01 3.13
N ASN A 17 -6.82 5.46 3.08
CA ASN A 17 -7.56 5.89 4.27
C ASN A 17 -7.82 4.74 5.25
N GLU A 18 -8.02 3.52 4.76
CA GLU A 18 -8.12 2.32 5.61
C GLU A 18 -6.83 2.10 6.41
N VAL A 19 -5.66 2.10 5.75
CA VAL A 19 -4.35 1.94 6.41
C VAL A 19 -4.09 3.08 7.41
N VAL A 20 -4.43 4.33 7.07
CA VAL A 20 -4.25 5.49 7.96
C VAL A 20 -5.16 5.40 9.19
N ARG A 21 -6.43 5.03 9.00
CA ARG A 21 -7.40 4.93 10.10
C ARG A 21 -7.09 3.76 11.02
N GLY A 22 -6.63 2.64 10.46
CA GLY A 22 -6.16 1.50 11.24
C GLY A 22 -7.22 0.83 12.14
N ASN A 23 -8.50 1.13 11.91
CA ASN A 23 -9.66 0.54 12.58
C ASN A 23 -10.28 -0.59 11.74
N THR A 24 -9.98 -0.61 10.44
CA THR A 24 -10.65 -1.49 9.47
C THR A 24 -10.01 -2.86 9.31
N GLY A 25 -9.04 -3.23 10.17
CA GLY A 25 -8.28 -4.48 9.98
C GLY A 25 -7.50 -4.42 8.65
N THR A 26 -6.78 -3.33 8.42
CA THR A 26 -5.89 -3.18 7.27
C THR A 26 -4.69 -2.37 7.73
N ASP A 27 -3.54 -3.01 7.74
CA ASP A 27 -2.28 -2.43 8.22
C ASP A 27 -1.33 -2.12 7.07
N TRP A 28 -1.56 -2.72 5.90
CA TRP A 28 -0.74 -2.47 4.72
C TRP A 28 -1.57 -2.50 3.44
N ALA A 29 -1.07 -1.78 2.44
CA ALA A 29 -1.60 -1.72 1.09
C ALA A 29 -0.43 -1.79 0.09
N LEU A 30 -0.66 -2.47 -1.02
CA LEU A 30 0.28 -2.64 -2.11
C LEU A 30 -0.35 -2.13 -3.41
N TYR A 31 0.41 -1.33 -4.13
CA TYR A 31 0.00 -0.71 -5.38
C TYR A 31 0.96 -1.11 -6.50
N THR A 32 0.44 -1.24 -7.72
CA THR A 32 1.21 -1.63 -8.92
C THR A 32 0.67 -0.93 -10.15
N TYR A 33 1.44 -0.92 -11.23
CA TYR A 33 0.97 -0.49 -12.54
C TYR A 33 -0.01 -1.50 -13.16
N GLU A 34 -1.00 -0.97 -13.88
CA GLU A 34 -1.95 -1.75 -14.67
C GLU A 34 -1.34 -2.08 -16.05
N GLY A 35 -0.86 -3.32 -16.21
CA GLY A 35 -0.29 -3.78 -17.48
C GLY A 35 0.90 -2.92 -17.92
N ASN A 36 0.81 -2.33 -19.12
CA ASN A 36 1.86 -1.48 -19.69
C ASN A 36 1.45 0.00 -19.73
N SER A 37 0.56 0.44 -18.84
CA SER A 37 0.13 1.83 -18.70
C SER A 37 0.85 2.54 -17.54
N TYR A 38 0.59 3.85 -17.40
CA TYR A 38 1.05 4.64 -16.25
C TYR A 38 0.01 4.69 -15.12
N ASP A 39 -1.08 3.94 -15.25
CA ASP A 39 -2.16 3.90 -14.27
C ASP A 39 -1.78 2.99 -13.11
N ILE A 40 -1.88 3.52 -11.88
CA ILE A 40 -1.70 2.72 -10.68
C ILE A 40 -3.05 2.16 -10.23
N GLN A 41 -3.02 0.90 -9.79
CA GLN A 41 -4.14 0.19 -9.18
C GLN A 41 -3.72 -0.45 -7.85
N VAL A 42 -4.70 -0.86 -7.06
CA VAL A 42 -4.47 -1.68 -5.86
C VAL A 42 -4.10 -3.09 -6.29
N ALA A 43 -2.95 -3.58 -5.83
CA ALA A 43 -2.51 -4.95 -6.06
C ALA A 43 -3.02 -5.88 -4.96
N ALA A 44 -2.88 -5.45 -3.70
CA ALA A 44 -3.31 -6.20 -2.53
C ALA A 44 -3.40 -5.29 -1.30
N LYS A 45 -4.12 -5.73 -0.27
CA LYS A 45 -4.16 -5.11 1.06
C LYS A 45 -4.42 -6.18 2.11
N GLY A 46 -4.04 -5.94 3.36
CA GLY A 46 -4.22 -6.93 4.43
C GLY A 46 -3.88 -6.40 5.83
N ASP A 47 -4.04 -7.26 6.82
CA ASP A 47 -3.81 -7.04 8.25
C ASP A 47 -2.69 -7.93 8.84
N GLY A 48 -2.07 -8.79 8.05
CA GLY A 48 -0.94 -9.63 8.47
C GLY A 48 0.39 -8.88 8.62
N GLY A 49 0.36 -7.54 8.67
CA GLY A 49 1.53 -6.69 8.83
C GLY A 49 2.58 -6.83 7.71
N LEU A 50 3.84 -6.55 8.05
CA LEU A 50 4.94 -6.57 7.08
C LEU A 50 5.23 -7.98 6.52
N ASP A 51 5.08 -9.02 7.34
CA ASP A 51 5.36 -10.39 6.92
C ASP A 51 4.44 -10.86 5.79
N GLU A 52 3.15 -10.54 5.88
CA GLU A 52 2.19 -10.83 4.80
C GLU A 52 2.46 -9.97 3.57
N MET A 53 2.71 -8.67 3.77
CA MET A 53 2.98 -7.72 2.69
C MET A 53 4.18 -8.16 1.83
N VAL A 54 5.28 -8.58 2.45
CA VAL A 54 6.50 -9.00 1.74
C VAL A 54 6.24 -10.24 0.86
N GLN A 55 5.36 -11.14 1.27
CA GLN A 55 4.99 -12.32 0.47
C GLN A 55 4.21 -11.95 -0.80
N LYS A 56 3.63 -10.75 -0.86
CA LYS A 56 2.87 -10.25 -2.01
C LYS A 56 3.72 -9.44 -2.98
N LEU A 57 4.96 -9.12 -2.62
CA LEU A 57 5.89 -8.42 -3.49
C LEU A 57 6.32 -9.33 -4.64
N CYS A 58 6.44 -8.74 -5.83
CA CYS A 58 6.84 -9.44 -7.04
C CYS A 58 8.09 -8.76 -7.61
N THR A 59 9.14 -9.53 -7.93
CA THR A 59 10.42 -8.98 -8.42
C THR A 59 10.38 -8.55 -9.88
N ASP A 60 9.32 -8.90 -10.62
CA ASP A 60 9.11 -8.58 -12.03
C ASP A 60 8.32 -7.28 -12.26
N LYS A 61 7.83 -6.65 -11.19
CA LYS A 61 6.95 -5.48 -11.25
C LYS A 61 7.44 -4.41 -10.28
N VAL A 62 7.36 -3.16 -10.73
CA VAL A 62 7.52 -2.00 -9.85
C VAL A 62 6.28 -1.90 -8.98
N MET A 63 6.48 -1.85 -7.67
CA MET A 63 5.40 -1.80 -6.70
C MET A 63 5.65 -0.72 -5.64
N TYR A 64 4.56 -0.23 -5.07
CA TYR A 64 4.60 0.71 -3.95
C TYR A 64 3.86 0.10 -2.78
N ALA A 65 4.54 -0.11 -1.66
CA ALA A 65 3.91 -0.59 -0.45
C ALA A 65 3.76 0.54 0.57
N PHE A 66 2.58 0.66 1.14
CA PHE A 66 2.27 1.60 2.20
C PHE A 66 1.79 0.83 3.42
N CYS A 67 2.50 0.96 4.54
CA CYS A 67 2.19 0.20 5.75
C CYS A 67 2.23 1.06 7.00
N ARG A 68 1.36 0.71 7.94
CA ARG A 68 1.24 1.28 9.26
C ARG A 68 1.90 0.33 10.26
N VAL A 69 2.87 0.83 11.01
CA VAL A 69 3.57 0.09 12.06
C VAL A 69 3.50 0.87 13.36
N THR A 70 3.15 0.19 14.45
CA THR A 70 3.14 0.81 15.77
C THR A 70 4.54 0.74 16.38
N ASP A 71 5.10 1.90 16.76
CA ASP A 71 6.39 1.93 17.44
C ASP A 71 6.29 1.27 18.83
N PRO A 72 7.14 0.27 19.15
CA PRO A 72 7.04 -0.47 20.41
C PRO A 72 7.38 0.38 21.64
N ASN A 73 8.18 1.44 21.48
CA ASN A 73 8.62 2.29 22.59
C ASN A 73 7.62 3.41 22.88
N TYR A 74 7.04 4.00 21.82
CA TYR A 74 6.20 5.19 21.94
C TYR A 74 4.70 4.91 21.73
N ARG A 75 4.33 3.72 21.24
CA ARG A 75 2.94 3.34 20.88
C ARG A 75 2.26 4.32 19.91
N VAL A 76 3.07 5.03 19.12
CA VAL A 76 2.60 5.96 18.09
C VAL A 76 2.62 5.24 16.73
N PRO A 77 1.56 5.33 15.92
CA PRO A 77 1.57 4.78 14.58
C PRO A 77 2.57 5.54 13.70
N LYS A 78 3.42 4.79 13.00
CA LYS A 78 4.33 5.27 11.97
C LYS A 78 3.87 4.71 10.62
N PHE A 79 4.11 5.49 9.58
CA PHE A 79 3.77 5.12 8.21
C PHE A 79 5.05 4.98 7.39
N ILE A 80 5.15 3.90 6.64
CA ILE A 80 6.31 3.57 5.83
C ILE A 80 5.84 3.46 4.38
N LEU A 81 6.57 4.14 3.49
CA LEU A 81 6.45 3.99 2.05
C LEU A 81 7.68 3.21 1.56
N ILE A 82 7.44 2.12 0.85
CA ILE A 82 8.47 1.30 0.22
C ILE A 82 8.30 1.41 -1.28
N ASN A 83 9.37 1.82 -1.96
CA ASN A 83 9.48 1.75 -3.42
C ASN A 83 10.22 0.44 -3.73
N TRP A 84 9.50 -0.53 -4.29
CA TRP A 84 10.00 -1.85 -4.62
C TRP A 84 10.26 -1.99 -6.12
#